data_AF-A0A9X3CGD5-F1
#
_entry.id   AF-A0A9X3CGD5-F1
#
_cell.length_a   1.000
_cell.length_b   1.000
_cell.length_c   1.000
_cell.angle_alpha   90.00
_cell.angle_beta   90.00
_cell.angle_gamma   90.00
#
_symmetry.space_group_name_H-M   'P 1'
#
loop_
_entity.id
_entity.type
_entity.pdbx_description
1 polymer ?
#
loop_
_entity_poly.entity_id
_entity_poly.type
_entity_poly.pdbx_seq_one_letter_code
_entity_poly.pdbx_strand_id
1 'polypeptide(L)'
;MKVLIIVGLLLVSANIFASSEVLPINLDGYADKFRDSFSESYRTGPNFDHENYLFTYSCGGGAICGSVYDVSFSDFVELPDNYIGASEVEEFHASYNINSNRLCISGQSAITLEVYQSECYRYQDLEWISEN
;
A
#
# COMPACT_ATOMS: atom_id res chain seq x y z
N MET A 1 -34.32 -44.49 -38.81
CA MET A 1 -33.08 -43.66 -38.88
C MET A 1 -33.49 -42.22 -39.16
N LYS A 2 -33.41 -41.30 -38.19
CA LYS A 2 -33.37 -39.84 -38.37
C LYS A 2 -33.19 -39.14 -37.01
N VAL A 3 -31.91 -38.96 -36.69
CA VAL A 3 -31.23 -37.86 -35.98
C VAL A 3 -32.04 -37.06 -34.94
N LEU A 4 -31.72 -37.29 -33.66
CA LEU A 4 -31.94 -36.35 -32.56
C LEU A 4 -30.99 -35.16 -32.76
N ILE A 5 -31.52 -33.94 -32.86
CA ILE A 5 -30.71 -32.71 -32.82
C ILE A 5 -30.67 -32.26 -31.35
N ILE A 6 -29.52 -32.45 -30.71
CA ILE A 6 -29.22 -31.89 -29.39
C ILE A 6 -28.76 -30.45 -29.62
N VAL A 7 -29.61 -29.48 -29.28
CA VAL A 7 -29.26 -28.06 -29.27
C VAL A 7 -28.48 -27.81 -27.97
N GLY A 8 -27.14 -27.83 -28.07
CA GLY A 8 -26.26 -27.43 -26.98
C GLY A 8 -26.29 -25.92 -26.81
N LEU A 9 -26.94 -25.43 -25.74
CA LEU A 9 -26.82 -24.05 -25.28
C LEU A 9 -25.43 -23.88 -24.66
N LEU A 10 -24.47 -23.37 -25.45
CA LEU A 10 -23.19 -22.87 -24.94
C LEU A 10 -23.46 -21.55 -24.23
N LEU A 11 -23.58 -21.60 -22.90
CA LEU A 11 -23.47 -20.43 -22.03
C LEU A 11 -22.03 -19.93 -22.11
N VAL A 12 -21.77 -19.02 -23.05
CA VAL A 12 -20.54 -18.23 -23.07
C VAL A 12 -20.65 -17.26 -21.90
N SER A 13 -20.10 -17.65 -20.75
CA SER A 13 -19.85 -16.73 -19.65
C SER A 13 -18.83 -15.69 -20.13
N ALA A 14 -19.34 -14.55 -20.59
CA ALA A 14 -18.54 -13.36 -20.79
C ALA A 14 -18.03 -12.94 -19.42
N ASN A 15 -16.81 -13.35 -19.07
CA ASN A 15 -16.05 -12.71 -18.01
C ASN A 15 -15.78 -11.29 -18.51
N ILE A 16 -16.64 -10.37 -18.12
CA ILE A 16 -16.38 -8.94 -18.23
C ILE A 16 -15.25 -8.67 -17.24
N PHE A 17 -14.01 -8.80 -17.71
CA PHE A 17 -12.90 -8.12 -17.08
C PHE A 17 -13.18 -6.63 -17.29
N ALA A 18 -13.82 -6.02 -16.30
CA ALA A 18 -13.77 -4.58 -16.15
C ALA A 18 -12.29 -4.24 -15.97
N SER A 19 -11.63 -3.91 -17.07
CA SER A 19 -10.38 -3.17 -17.04
C SER A 19 -10.72 -1.86 -16.36
N SER A 20 -10.43 -1.75 -15.06
CA SER A 20 -10.41 -0.43 -14.43
C SER A 20 -9.37 0.37 -15.22
N GLU A 21 -9.83 1.39 -15.92
CA GLU A 21 -8.92 2.38 -16.48
C GLU A 21 -8.26 3.03 -15.27
N VAL A 22 -7.05 2.56 -14.94
CA VAL A 22 -6.18 3.22 -13.99
C VAL A 22 -5.98 4.63 -14.52
N LEU A 23 -6.56 5.61 -13.83
CA LEU A 23 -6.27 7.01 -14.12
C LEU A 23 -4.77 7.23 -13.91
N PRO A 24 -4.08 7.93 -14.82
CA PRO A 24 -2.65 8.17 -14.69
C PRO A 24 -2.40 8.95 -13.39
N ILE A 25 -1.69 8.31 -12.46
CA ILE A 25 -1.33 8.91 -11.17
C ILE A 25 -0.29 10.00 -11.44
N ASN A 26 -0.63 11.25 -11.12
CA ASN A 26 0.28 12.36 -11.27
C ASN A 26 1.30 12.36 -10.12
N LEU A 27 2.56 12.11 -10.44
CA LEU A 27 3.68 12.10 -9.49
C LEU A 27 4.58 13.34 -9.62
N ASP A 28 4.14 14.35 -10.37
CA ASP A 28 4.90 15.59 -10.53
C ASP A 28 5.01 16.30 -9.17
N GLY A 29 6.23 16.70 -8.82
CA GLY A 29 6.53 17.37 -7.54
C GLY A 29 7.01 16.43 -6.42
N TYR A 30 6.87 15.12 -6.57
CA TYR A 30 7.46 14.16 -5.63
C TYR A 30 8.95 13.92 -5.91
N ALA A 31 9.72 13.67 -4.86
CA ALA A 31 11.15 13.33 -4.98
C ALA A 31 11.35 11.98 -5.70
N ASP A 32 12.48 11.81 -6.38
CA ASP A 32 12.77 10.59 -7.16
C ASP A 32 12.67 9.31 -6.31
N LYS A 33 13.13 9.33 -5.07
CA LYS A 33 13.04 8.18 -4.16
C LYS A 33 11.60 7.78 -3.84
N PHE A 34 10.71 8.75 -3.70
CA PHE A 34 9.28 8.49 -3.53
C PHE A 34 8.72 7.84 -4.80
N ARG A 35 9.00 8.44 -5.96
CA ARG A 35 8.51 7.99 -7.27
C ARG A 35 8.97 6.56 -7.58
N ASP A 36 10.24 6.25 -7.33
CA ASP A 36 10.83 4.94 -7.54
C ASP A 36 10.16 3.89 -6.64
N SER A 37 10.06 4.15 -5.33
CA SER A 37 9.43 3.21 -4.38
C SER A 37 7.95 3.00 -4.66
N PHE A 38 7.21 4.07 -4.98
CA PHE A 38 5.81 3.95 -5.36
C PHE A 38 5.66 3.15 -6.65
N SER A 39 6.44 3.46 -7.69
CA SER A 39 6.37 2.76 -8.98
C SER A 39 6.66 1.26 -8.82
N GLU A 40 7.58 0.88 -7.94
CA GLU A 40 7.88 -0.52 -7.66
C GLU A 40 6.74 -1.24 -6.92
N SER A 41 6.15 -0.59 -5.91
CA SER A 41 4.96 -1.11 -5.21
C SER A 41 3.78 -1.26 -6.18
N TYR A 42 3.54 -0.21 -6.99
CA TYR A 42 2.49 -0.17 -7.99
C TYR A 42 2.61 -1.29 -9.04
N ARG A 43 3.84 -1.56 -9.52
CA ARG A 43 4.14 -2.64 -10.46
C ARG A 43 3.92 -4.03 -9.86
N THR A 44 4.08 -4.16 -8.54
CA THR A 44 3.87 -5.43 -7.82
C THR A 44 2.38 -5.72 -7.60
N GLY A 45 1.57 -4.67 -7.51
CA GLY A 45 0.13 -4.73 -7.25
C GLY A 45 -0.20 -4.36 -5.80
N PRO A 46 -1.50 -4.25 -5.47
CA PRO A 46 -1.95 -3.93 -4.12
C PRO A 46 -1.34 -4.85 -3.07
N ASN A 47 -0.96 -4.27 -1.94
CA ASN A 47 -0.30 -4.99 -0.84
C ASN A 47 -0.86 -4.63 0.54
N PHE A 48 -1.86 -3.76 0.58
CA PHE A 48 -2.49 -3.24 1.79
C PHE A 48 -3.98 -3.05 1.56
N ASP A 49 -4.82 -3.48 2.50
CA ASP A 49 -6.28 -3.32 2.44
C ASP A 49 -6.92 -3.63 1.07
N HIS A 50 -6.55 -4.77 0.48
CA HIS A 50 -6.98 -5.34 -0.80
C HIS A 50 -6.66 -4.56 -2.08
N GLU A 51 -6.74 -3.24 -2.04
CA GLU A 51 -6.70 -2.36 -3.20
C GLU A 51 -5.65 -1.24 -3.06
N ASN A 52 -5.17 -0.98 -1.84
CA ASN A 52 -4.21 0.08 -1.54
C ASN A 52 -2.75 -0.39 -1.63
N TYR A 53 -1.85 0.58 -1.74
CA TYR A 53 -0.42 0.36 -1.92
C TYR A 53 0.35 1.04 -0.80
N LEU A 54 0.90 0.26 0.12
CA LEU A 54 1.81 0.73 1.15
C LEU A 54 3.26 0.56 0.67
N PHE A 55 4.09 1.58 0.86
CA PHE A 55 5.50 1.54 0.52
C PHE A 55 6.33 2.43 1.45
N THR A 56 7.62 2.12 1.55
CA THR A 56 8.60 2.90 2.30
C THR A 56 9.74 3.34 1.38
N TYR A 57 10.41 4.42 1.75
CA TYR A 57 11.48 5.01 0.97
C TYR A 57 12.41 5.83 1.87
N SER A 58 13.66 6.03 1.42
CA SER A 58 14.56 6.96 2.10
C SER A 58 14.22 8.40 1.72
N CYS A 59 13.97 9.25 2.72
CA CYS A 59 13.53 10.63 2.54
C CYS A 59 14.59 11.67 2.95
N GLY A 60 15.86 11.25 3.04
CA GLY A 60 16.99 12.13 3.39
C GLY A 60 17.31 12.11 4.89
N GLY A 61 18.47 12.66 5.25
CA GLY A 61 18.91 12.74 6.66
C GLY A 61 19.12 11.38 7.36
N GLY A 62 19.14 10.26 6.62
CA GLY A 62 19.16 8.92 7.19
C GLY A 62 17.79 8.41 7.65
N ALA A 63 16.70 9.12 7.33
CA ALA A 63 15.35 8.72 7.68
C ALA A 63 14.70 7.82 6.61
N ILE A 64 13.77 7.00 7.10
CA ILE A 64 12.81 6.20 6.34
C ILE A 64 11.45 6.87 6.51
N CYS A 65 10.83 7.19 5.39
CA CYS A 65 9.45 7.62 5.31
C CYS A 65 8.63 6.51 4.67
N GLY A 66 7.30 6.64 4.72
CA GLY A 66 6.42 5.76 3.97
C GLY A 66 5.11 6.43 3.65
N SER A 67 4.34 5.79 2.79
CA SER A 67 3.02 6.26 2.42
C SER A 67 2.12 5.11 1.99
N VAL A 68 0.82 5.30 2.16
CA VAL A 68 -0.24 4.53 1.51
C VAL A 68 -0.79 5.37 0.36
N TYR A 69 -0.79 4.80 -0.84
CA TYR A 69 -1.66 5.29 -1.90
C TYR A 69 -3.04 4.67 -1.73
N ASP A 70 -4.00 5.52 -1.37
CA ASP A 70 -5.41 5.15 -1.25
C ASP A 70 -6.09 5.32 -2.61
N VAL A 71 -6.54 4.20 -3.17
CA VAL A 71 -7.16 4.17 -4.50
C VAL A 71 -8.53 4.84 -4.48
N SER A 72 -9.28 4.73 -3.38
CA SER A 72 -10.63 5.29 -3.26
C SER A 72 -10.62 6.81 -3.32
N PHE A 73 -9.59 7.43 -2.74
CA PHE A 73 -9.42 8.88 -2.74
C PHE A 73 -8.42 9.39 -3.78
N SER A 74 -7.67 8.48 -4.43
CA SER A 74 -6.56 8.81 -5.33
C SER A 74 -5.52 9.73 -4.69
N ASP A 75 -5.18 9.46 -3.43
CA ASP A 75 -4.31 10.31 -2.61
C ASP A 75 -3.23 9.51 -1.88
N PHE A 76 -2.16 10.20 -1.47
CA PHE A 76 -1.06 9.65 -0.71
C PHE A 76 -1.16 10.10 0.74
N VAL A 77 -1.32 9.15 1.66
CA VAL A 77 -1.29 9.41 3.10
C VAL A 77 0.06 8.95 3.65
N GLU A 78 0.77 9.84 4.32
CA GLU A 78 2.05 9.53 4.96
C GLU A 78 1.85 8.58 6.15
N LEU A 79 2.87 7.78 6.48
CA LEU A 79 2.84 6.98 7.72
C LEU A 79 2.77 7.86 8.97
N PRO A 80 2.37 7.32 10.14
CA PRO A 80 2.23 8.11 11.38
C PRO A 80 3.49 8.87 11.82
N ASP A 81 4.67 8.39 11.44
CA ASP A 81 5.95 9.03 11.73
C ASP A 81 7.00 8.68 10.65
N ASN A 82 8.15 9.35 10.74
CA ASN A 82 9.38 9.04 10.02
C ASN A 82 10.36 8.36 10.97
N TYR A 83 11.14 7.40 10.47
CA TYR A 83 11.96 6.53 11.31
C TYR A 83 13.44 6.63 10.96
N ILE A 84 14.33 6.48 11.94
CA ILE A 84 15.77 6.46 11.71
C ILE A 84 16.14 5.13 11.05
N GLY A 85 16.63 5.19 9.81
CA GLY A 85 16.91 3.98 9.02
C GLY A 85 18.10 3.15 9.49
N ALA A 86 18.99 3.73 10.28
CA ALA A 86 20.14 3.05 10.88
C ALA A 86 20.19 3.28 12.39
N SER A 87 19.05 3.17 13.07
CA SER A 87 19.02 3.27 14.53
C SER A 87 19.82 2.12 15.16
N GLU A 88 20.66 2.44 16.14
CA GLU A 88 21.35 1.46 16.97
C GLU A 88 20.48 0.97 18.15
N VAL A 89 19.30 1.59 18.34
CA VAL A 89 18.39 1.31 19.46
C VAL A 89 17.28 0.35 19.05
N GLU A 90 16.61 0.63 17.93
CA GLU A 90 15.53 -0.20 17.41
C GLU A 90 15.51 -0.10 15.87
N GLU A 91 15.75 -1.22 15.19
CA GLU A 91 15.72 -1.30 13.74
C GLU A 91 14.31 -1.03 13.22
N PHE A 92 14.22 -0.25 12.14
CA PHE A 92 12.92 0.00 11.52
C PHE A 92 12.35 -1.29 10.91
N HIS A 93 11.14 -1.65 11.32
CA HIS A 93 10.36 -2.72 10.72
C HIS A 93 8.91 -2.27 10.55
N ALA A 94 8.33 -2.57 9.38
CA ALA A 94 6.92 -2.35 9.09
C ALA A 94 6.28 -3.66 8.66
N SER A 95 5.21 -4.05 9.35
CA SER A 95 4.43 -5.25 9.08
C SER A 95 3.00 -4.89 8.71
N TYR A 96 2.58 -5.33 7.53
CA TYR A 96 1.28 -5.08 6.92
C TYR A 96 0.99 -6.19 5.91
N ASN A 97 -0.25 -6.32 5.48
CA ASN A 97 -0.62 -7.33 4.47
C ASN A 97 -1.85 -6.92 3.66
N ILE A 98 -2.02 -7.58 2.52
CA ILE A 98 -3.10 -7.31 1.56
C ILE A 98 -4.50 -7.54 2.13
N ASN A 99 -4.67 -8.31 3.20
CA ASN A 99 -6.01 -8.64 3.75
C ASN A 99 -6.35 -7.80 5.00
N SER A 100 -5.64 -6.70 5.24
CA SER A 100 -5.83 -5.87 6.41
C SER A 100 -5.43 -4.44 6.15
N ASN A 101 -6.20 -3.50 6.72
CA ASN A 101 -5.87 -2.08 6.82
C ASN A 101 -5.02 -1.77 8.07
N ARG A 102 -4.30 -2.76 8.59
CA ARG A 102 -3.49 -2.65 9.81
C ARG A 102 -2.01 -2.61 9.48
N LEU A 103 -1.32 -1.63 10.04
CA LEU A 103 0.12 -1.44 9.95
C LEU A 103 0.70 -1.51 11.36
N CYS A 104 1.68 -2.37 11.59
CA CYS A 104 2.46 -2.39 12.82
C CYS A 104 3.90 -1.97 12.53
N ILE A 105 4.45 -1.09 13.36
CA ILE A 105 5.78 -0.53 13.18
C ILE A 105 6.61 -0.73 14.44
N SER A 106 7.85 -1.17 14.26
CA SER A 106 8.91 -0.96 15.23
C SER A 106 9.99 -0.04 14.63
N GLY A 107 10.64 0.75 15.46
CA GLY A 107 11.67 1.68 15.03
C GLY A 107 11.79 2.89 15.94
N GLN A 108 12.83 3.69 15.72
CA GLN A 108 13.02 4.96 16.41
C GLN A 108 12.56 6.13 15.55
N SER A 109 11.74 7.02 16.09
CA SER A 109 11.33 8.26 15.44
C SER A 109 12.53 9.11 15.03
N ALA A 110 12.55 9.56 13.78
CA ALA A 110 13.52 10.53 13.27
C ALA A 110 13.20 11.97 13.71
N ILE A 111 12.02 12.20 14.30
CA ILE A 111 11.53 13.52 14.72
C ILE A 111 11.65 13.68 16.23
N THR A 112 11.09 12.75 17.00
CA THR A 112 10.96 12.85 18.47
C THR A 112 12.00 12.01 19.22
N LEU A 113 12.70 11.10 18.52
CA LEU A 113 13.58 10.07 19.09
C LEU A 113 12.86 9.01 19.96
N GLU A 114 11.52 9.04 19.99
CA GLU A 114 10.70 8.00 20.62
C GLU A 114 10.98 6.63 20.00
N VAL A 115 10.92 5.58 20.81
CA VAL A 115 11.17 4.19 20.37
C VAL A 115 9.86 3.43 20.39
N TYR A 116 9.45 2.92 19.24
CA TYR A 116 8.28 2.10 19.04
C TYR A 116 8.71 0.63 18.97
N GLN A 117 8.20 -0.24 19.84
CA GLN A 117 8.58 -1.65 19.86
C GLN A 117 7.67 -2.54 19.00
N SER A 118 6.43 -2.12 18.75
CA SER A 118 5.47 -2.74 17.82
C SER A 118 4.14 -1.99 17.89
N GLU A 119 4.15 -0.68 17.66
CA GLU A 119 2.90 0.10 17.67
C GLU A 119 2.09 -0.19 16.43
N CYS A 120 0.78 -0.37 16.59
CA CYS A 120 -0.10 -0.73 15.51
C CYS A 120 -1.17 0.34 15.27
N TYR A 121 -1.41 0.60 13.99
CA TYR A 121 -2.34 1.59 13.50
C TYR A 121 -3.31 0.95 12.53
N ARG A 122 -4.57 1.38 12.59
CA ARG A 122 -5.58 1.08 11.59
C ARG A 122 -5.73 2.27 10.66
N TYR A 123 -5.68 2.00 9.36
CA TYR A 123 -5.95 2.99 8.33
C TYR A 123 -7.46 3.09 8.06
N GLN A 124 -8.01 4.29 8.14
CA GLN A 124 -9.42 4.54 7.90
C GLN A 124 -9.63 6.00 7.48
N ASP A 125 -10.39 6.22 6.40
CA ASP A 125 -10.84 7.55 5.96
C ASP A 125 -9.69 8.58 5.86
N LEU A 126 -8.59 8.19 5.22
CA LEU A 126 -7.35 8.98 5.06
C LEU A 126 -6.57 9.25 6.36
N GLU A 127 -6.85 8.53 7.45
CA GLU A 127 -6.21 8.73 8.74
C GLU A 127 -5.64 7.42 9.33
N TRP A 128 -4.63 7.58 10.19
CA TRP A 128 -4.08 6.50 11.01
C TRP A 128 -4.62 6.58 12.43
N ILE A 129 -5.30 5.52 12.87
CA ILE A 129 -5.89 5.40 14.20
C ILE A 129 -5.04 4.44 15.03
N SER A 130 -4.45 4.91 16.12
CA SER A 130 -3.68 4.07 17.06
C SER A 130 -4.57 2.97 17.67
N GLU A 131 -4.07 1.74 17.74
CA GLU A 131 -4.81 0.56 18.24
C GLU A 131 -4.36 0.06 19.63
N ASN A 132 -3.86 0.96 20.48
CA ASN A 132 -3.34 0.68 21.84
C ASN A 132 -4.15 -0.37 22.64
#